data_AF-A0A2T0FC69-F1
#
_entry.id   AF-A0A2T0FC69-F1
#
_cell.length_a   1.000
_cell.length_b   1.000
_cell.length_c   1.000
_cell.angle_alpha   90.00
_cell.angle_beta   90.00
_cell.angle_gamma   90.00
#
_symmetry.space_group_name_H-M   'P 1'
#
loop_
_entity.id
_entity.type
_entity.pdbx_description
1 polymer ?
#
loop_
_entity_poly.entity_id
_entity_poly.type
_entity_poly.pdbx_seq_one_letter_code
_entity_poly.pdbx_strand_id
1 'polypeptide(L)'
;MARQIRPVRPVEERPPIEVPKPNFKGKGNRSVFLIMLSIPLVAVTTAVLYKRVLVGQPKRVQTGEYTPDGGLRMFTEDEREDRDSKSWMTRIFGREK
;
A
#
# COMPACT_ATOMS: atom_id res chain seq x y z
N MET A 1 -35.99 67.26 -26.89
CA MET A 1 -34.80 66.98 -26.05
C MET A 1 -34.09 65.75 -26.60
N ALA A 2 -32.95 65.91 -27.28
CA ALA A 2 -32.22 64.80 -27.87
C ALA A 2 -31.18 64.24 -26.89
N ARG A 3 -31.17 62.93 -26.64
CA ARG A 3 -30.18 62.23 -25.80
C ARG A 3 -28.90 62.01 -26.61
N GLN A 4 -27.79 62.59 -26.15
CA GLN A 4 -26.45 62.29 -26.66
C GLN A 4 -26.07 60.85 -26.31
N ILE A 5 -25.87 60.02 -27.34
CA ILE A 5 -25.35 58.67 -27.18
C ILE A 5 -23.82 58.81 -27.12
N ARG A 6 -23.21 58.39 -25.99
CA ARG A 6 -21.74 58.41 -25.87
C ARG A 6 -21.13 57.34 -26.79
N PRO A 7 -20.01 57.62 -27.47
CA PRO A 7 -19.34 56.62 -28.27
C PRO A 7 -18.80 55.51 -27.36
N VAL A 8 -18.99 54.26 -27.79
CA VAL A 8 -18.44 53.07 -27.13
C VAL A 8 -16.92 53.12 -27.27
N ARG A 9 -16.19 53.06 -26.16
CA ARG A 9 -14.72 53.03 -26.19
C ARG A 9 -14.25 51.74 -26.91
N PRO A 10 -13.21 51.81 -27.75
CA PRO A 10 -12.64 50.62 -28.35
C PRO A 10 -12.15 49.68 -27.26
N VAL A 11 -12.54 48.41 -27.34
CA VAL A 11 -12.12 47.38 -26.40
C VAL A 11 -10.66 47.09 -26.69
N GLU A 12 -9.77 47.53 -25.81
CA GLU A 12 -8.35 47.21 -25.87
C GLU A 12 -8.20 45.69 -25.73
N GLU A 13 -7.79 45.03 -26.83
CA GLU A 13 -7.53 43.59 -26.84
C GLU A 13 -6.39 43.32 -25.86
N ARG A 14 -6.74 42.74 -24.70
CA ARG A 14 -5.72 42.32 -23.73
C ARG A 14 -4.85 41.26 -24.39
N PRO A 15 -3.52 41.30 -24.18
CA PRO A 15 -2.64 40.28 -24.73
C PRO A 15 -3.11 38.88 -24.29
N PRO A 16 -2.98 37.86 -25.15
CA PRO A 16 -3.35 36.50 -24.79
C PRO A 16 -2.65 36.10 -23.49
N ILE A 17 -3.43 35.62 -22.51
CA ILE A 17 -2.86 35.09 -21.27
C ILE A 17 -2.10 33.83 -21.65
N GLU A 18 -0.76 33.89 -21.61
CA GLU A 18 0.10 32.72 -21.81
C GLU A 18 -0.10 31.76 -20.64
N VAL A 19 -0.97 30.77 -20.82
CA VAL A 19 -1.13 29.69 -19.84
C VAL A 19 0.06 28.75 -20.04
N PRO A 20 0.98 28.62 -19.06
CA PRO A 20 2.11 27.72 -19.20
C PRO A 20 1.60 26.29 -19.41
N LYS A 21 2.01 25.65 -20.50
CA LYS A 21 1.65 24.26 -20.76
C LYS A 21 2.20 23.40 -19.62
N PRO A 22 1.36 22.61 -18.93
CA PRO A 22 1.84 21.75 -17.86
C PRO A 22 2.87 20.78 -18.43
N ASN A 23 4.09 20.86 -17.91
CA ASN A 23 5.19 20.01 -18.33
C ASN A 23 5.08 18.67 -17.58
N PHE A 24 4.33 17.72 -18.16
CA PHE A 24 4.28 16.34 -17.67
C PHE A 24 5.54 15.58 -18.08
N LYS A 25 6.72 16.08 -17.67
CA LYS A 25 7.99 15.39 -17.95
C LYS A 25 7.98 14.05 -17.22
N GLY A 26 7.89 12.97 -18.01
CA GLY A 26 7.52 11.63 -17.58
C GLY A 26 8.27 11.10 -16.37
N LYS A 27 7.56 10.99 -15.25
CA LYS A 27 7.85 10.11 -14.11
C LYS A 27 7.04 8.80 -14.19
N GLY A 28 6.48 8.45 -15.34
CA GLY A 28 5.52 7.33 -15.50
C GLY A 28 6.11 5.94 -15.23
N ASN A 29 7.41 5.74 -15.42
CA ASN A 29 7.98 4.40 -15.32
C ASN A 29 8.14 3.94 -13.87
N ARG A 30 8.35 4.86 -12.92
CA ARG A 30 8.51 4.52 -11.49
C ARG A 30 7.19 4.11 -10.87
N SER A 31 6.09 4.78 -11.20
CA SER A 31 4.76 4.42 -10.68
C SER A 31 4.30 3.08 -11.22
N VAL A 32 4.47 2.82 -12.52
CA VAL A 32 4.13 1.52 -13.14
C VAL A 32 4.96 0.38 -12.53
N PHE A 33 6.26 0.60 -12.30
CA PHE A 33 7.12 -0.38 -11.63
C PHE A 33 6.66 -0.69 -10.20
N LEU A 34 6.30 0.34 -9.43
CA LEU A 34 5.81 0.16 -8.06
C LEU A 34 4.46 -0.59 -8.03
N ILE A 35 3.57 -0.31 -8.98
CA ILE A 35 2.30 -1.04 -9.12
C ILE A 35 2.59 -2.52 -9.42
N MET A 36 3.46 -2.81 -10.38
CA MET A 36 3.87 -4.18 -10.71
C MET A 36 4.52 -4.90 -9.52
N LEU A 37 5.35 -4.20 -8.74
CA LEU A 37 5.97 -4.76 -7.53
C LEU A 37 4.93 -5.07 -6.42
N SER A 38 3.82 -4.33 -6.38
CA SER A 38 2.77 -4.52 -5.36
C SER A 38 1.92 -5.77 -5.62
N ILE A 39 1.76 -6.18 -6.88
CA ILE A 39 0.92 -7.33 -7.27
C ILE A 39 1.32 -8.63 -6.54
N PRO A 40 2.59 -9.08 -6.55
CA PRO A 40 2.96 -10.31 -5.83
C PRO A 40 2.75 -10.19 -4.32
N LEU A 41 2.98 -9.02 -3.73
CA LEU A 41 2.75 -8.79 -2.30
C LEU A 41 1.28 -8.96 -1.93
N VAL A 42 0.38 -8.36 -2.71
CA VAL A 42 -1.07 -8.49 -2.52
C VAL A 42 -1.51 -9.93 -2.78
N ALA A 43 -1.06 -10.57 -3.86
CA ALA A 43 -1.45 -11.94 -4.18
C ALA A 43 -1.07 -12.94 -3.07
N VAL A 44 0.15 -12.85 -2.52
CA VAL A 44 0.61 -13.72 -1.43
C VAL A 44 -0.20 -13.48 -0.16
N THR A 45 -0.41 -12.23 0.22
CA THR A 45 -1.18 -11.90 1.43
C THR A 45 -2.63 -12.34 1.31
N THR A 46 -3.28 -12.12 0.16
CA THR A 46 -4.64 -12.60 -0.11
C THR A 46 -4.72 -14.12 -0.05
N ALA A 47 -3.77 -14.85 -0.64
CA ALA A 47 -3.76 -16.32 -0.59
C ALA A 47 -3.60 -16.86 0.84
N VAL A 48 -2.77 -16.23 1.66
CA VAL A 48 -2.60 -16.59 3.08
C VAL A 48 -3.88 -16.31 3.86
N LEU A 49 -4.50 -15.14 3.65
CA LEU A 49 -5.78 -14.80 4.29
C LEU A 49 -6.90 -15.75 3.86
N TYR A 50 -6.98 -16.08 2.58
CA TYR A 50 -7.96 -17.02 2.04
C TYR A 50 -7.88 -18.38 2.74
N LYS A 51 -6.67 -18.94 2.86
CA LYS A 51 -6.45 -20.21 3.59
C LYS A 51 -6.87 -20.12 5.06
N ARG A 52 -6.71 -18.96 5.67
CA ARG A 52 -7.08 -18.77 7.07
C ARG A 52 -8.58 -18.63 7.27
N VAL A 53 -9.22 -17.75 6.51
CA VAL A 53 -10.63 -17.38 6.68
C VAL A 53 -11.56 -18.48 6.14
N LEU A 54 -11.26 -19.03 4.97
CA LEU A 54 -12.18 -19.95 4.28
C LEU A 54 -11.83 -21.42 4.49
N VAL A 55 -10.55 -21.74 4.65
CA VAL A 55 -10.10 -23.13 4.88
C VAL A 55 -9.91 -23.42 6.38
N GLY A 56 -9.94 -22.40 7.23
CA GLY A 56 -9.75 -22.53 8.68
C GLY A 56 -8.33 -22.97 9.06
N GLN A 57 -7.33 -22.76 8.19
CA GLN A 57 -5.96 -23.15 8.52
C GLN A 57 -5.42 -22.28 9.67
N PRO A 58 -4.83 -22.91 10.71
CA PRO A 58 -4.24 -22.16 11.82
C PRO A 58 -3.05 -21.34 11.35
N LYS A 59 -2.73 -20.29 12.11
CA LYS A 59 -1.53 -19.47 11.92
C LYS A 59 -0.31 -20.38 11.80
N ARG A 60 0.60 -20.04 10.88
CA ARG A 60 1.94 -20.64 10.89
C ARG A 60 2.69 -20.13 12.13
N VAL A 61 2.73 -20.96 13.16
CA VAL A 61 3.54 -20.76 14.36
C VAL A 61 4.84 -21.55 14.21
N GLN A 62 5.93 -20.98 14.71
CA GLN A 62 7.20 -21.70 14.73
C GLN A 62 7.09 -22.89 15.70
N THR A 63 7.20 -24.10 15.18
CA THR A 63 6.99 -25.34 15.94
C THR A 63 8.28 -25.93 16.52
N GLY A 64 9.45 -25.42 16.10
CA GLY A 64 10.76 -25.87 16.59
C GLY A 64 11.91 -25.00 16.07
N GLU A 65 13.11 -25.38 16.49
CA GLU A 65 14.39 -24.79 16.08
C GLU A 65 15.36 -25.87 15.61
N TYR A 66 16.20 -25.53 14.63
CA TYR A 66 17.33 -26.37 14.26
C TYR A 66 18.45 -26.15 15.27
N THR A 67 18.81 -27.23 15.97
CA THR A 67 19.97 -27.29 16.86
C THR A 67 21.25 -27.18 16.02
N PRO A 68 22.35 -26.61 16.55
CA PRO A 68 23.64 -26.53 15.85
C PRO A 68 24.16 -27.88 15.35
N ASP A 69 23.75 -28.97 16.00
CA ASP A 69 24.10 -30.35 15.65
C ASP A 69 23.21 -30.93 14.51
N GLY A 70 22.38 -30.11 13.88
CA GLY A 70 21.49 -30.50 12.77
C GLY A 70 20.18 -31.20 13.20
N GLY A 71 19.99 -31.43 14.51
CA GLY A 71 18.75 -31.99 15.05
C GLY A 71 17.60 -30.97 15.08
N LEU A 72 16.37 -31.43 14.85
CA LEU A 72 15.17 -30.60 15.02
C LEU A 72 14.69 -30.70 16.47
N ARG A 73 14.84 -29.62 17.25
CA ARG A 73 14.23 -29.51 18.58
C ARG A 73 12.81 -28.98 18.42
N MET A 74 11.82 -29.81 18.70
CA MET A 74 10.43 -29.38 18.79
C MET A 74 10.22 -28.57 20.06
N PHE A 75 9.48 -27.47 19.95
CA PHE A 75 9.06 -26.67 21.10
C PHE A 75 7.88 -27.32 21.82
N THR A 76 7.85 -27.19 23.14
CA THR A 76 6.66 -27.49 23.94
C THR A 76 5.54 -26.49 23.65
N GLU A 77 4.31 -26.82 24.07
CA GLU A 77 3.14 -25.98 23.82
C GLU A 77 3.28 -24.60 24.47
N ASP A 78 3.82 -24.54 25.69
CA ASP A 78 4.14 -23.30 26.40
C ASP A 78 5.19 -22.47 25.65
N GLU A 79 6.27 -23.09 25.15
CA GLU A 79 7.32 -22.39 24.39
C GLU A 79 6.79 -21.81 23.08
N ARG A 80 5.81 -22.47 22.44
CA ARG A 80 5.16 -21.98 21.22
C ARG A 80 4.32 -20.74 21.49
N GLU A 81 3.53 -20.74 22.57
CA GLU A 81 2.70 -19.59 22.91
C GLU A 81 3.55 -18.39 23.35
N ASP A 82 4.64 -18.64 24.07
CA ASP A 82 5.58 -17.60 24.52
C ASP A 82 6.34 -16.97 23.33
N ARG A 83 6.71 -17.77 22.33
CA ARG A 83 7.30 -17.30 21.06
C ARG A 83 6.27 -16.55 20.21
N ASP A 84 5.05 -17.07 20.10
CA ASP A 84 4.01 -16.44 19.29
C ASP A 84 3.61 -15.08 19.86
N SER A 85 3.44 -14.98 21.19
CA SER A 85 3.14 -13.71 21.87
C SER A 85 4.26 -12.66 21.74
N LYS A 86 5.52 -13.10 21.67
CA LYS A 86 6.69 -12.23 21.45
C LYS A 86 6.91 -11.88 19.97
N SER A 87 6.22 -12.53 19.03
CA SER A 87 6.35 -12.28 17.60
C SER A 87 5.88 -10.88 17.22
N TRP A 88 6.59 -10.23 16.29
CA TRP A 88 6.21 -8.90 15.81
C TRP A 88 4.83 -8.90 15.14
N MET A 89 4.48 -10.01 14.48
CA MET A 89 3.17 -10.21 13.89
C MET A 89 2.06 -10.09 14.96
N THR A 90 2.23 -10.76 16.10
CA THR A 90 1.25 -10.74 17.21
C THR A 90 1.22 -9.39 17.91
N ARG A 91 2.35 -8.69 17.99
CA ARG A 91 2.40 -7.31 18.51
C ARG A 91 1.63 -6.31 17.65
N ILE A 92 1.62 -6.48 16.33
CA ILE A 92 0.93 -5.56 15.40
C ILE A 92 -0.55 -5.91 15.28
N PHE A 93 -0.87 -7.20 15.16
CA PHE A 93 -2.24 -7.67 14.84
C PHE A 93 -3.03 -8.16 16.06
N GLY A 94 -2.40 -8.20 17.25
CA GLY A 94 -2.99 -8.69 18.48
C GLY A 94 -2.95 -10.21 18.62
N ARG A 95 -3.37 -10.71 19.79
CA ARG A 95 -3.64 -12.14 19.99
C ARG A 95 -4.91 -12.50 19.25
N GLU A 96 -4.83 -13.53 18.43
CA GLU A 96 -6.00 -14.09 17.76
C GLU A 96 -6.67 -15.08 18.70
N LYS A 97 -7.98 -14.90 18.89
CA LYS A 97 -8.83 -15.76 19.73
C LYS A 97 -9.27 -16.99 18.98
#